data_AF-A0A2N9LXK9-F1
#
_entry.id   AF-A0A2N9LXK9-F1
#
_cell.length_a   1.000
_cell.length_b   1.000
_cell.length_c   1.000
_cell.angle_alpha   90.00
_cell.angle_beta   90.00
_cell.angle_gamma   90.00
#
_symmetry.space_group_name_H-M   'P 1'
#
loop_
_entity.id
_entity.type
_entity.pdbx_description
1 polymer ?
#
loop_
_entity_poly.entity_id
_entity_poly.type
_entity_poly.pdbx_seq_one_letter_code
_entity_poly.pdbx_strand_id
1 'polypeptide(L)'
;MSLVRRLLFWLMAVAAYWYCARWLLYSLFPIFVDGSGPMPSYVWGNAPASPTMGQWNTSLSAHIAVEFPYLAAASAITLLGCGLTTWLVRIWKPPRTRLFRTASTATLVSLLLLQAASDTGTALHFWRGPTMYGSLHSIMYFVFKTMIPVSLLAGVVALLHRRLNHVADDRV
;
A
#
# COMPACT_ATOMS: atom_id res chain seq x y z
N MET A 1 -16.76 -16.53 -17.04
CA MET A 1 -15.66 -15.60 -17.42
C MET A 1 -14.44 -16.42 -17.84
N SER A 2 -13.84 -16.18 -19.00
CA SER A 2 -12.62 -16.92 -19.41
C SER A 2 -11.45 -16.60 -18.45
N LEU A 3 -10.64 -17.61 -18.16
CA LEU A 3 -9.49 -17.52 -17.24
C LEU A 3 -8.55 -16.36 -17.60
N VAL A 4 -8.36 -16.11 -18.90
CA VAL A 4 -7.55 -15.02 -19.46
C VAL A 4 -8.08 -13.64 -19.08
N ARG A 5 -9.39 -13.39 -19.21
CA ARG A 5 -9.98 -12.08 -18.88
C ARG A 5 -9.87 -11.77 -17.38
N ARG A 6 -9.90 -12.80 -16.54
CA ARG A 6 -9.75 -12.67 -15.08
C ARG A 6 -8.31 -12.33 -14.71
N LEU A 7 -7.35 -12.99 -15.35
CA LEU A 7 -5.93 -12.68 -15.19
C LEU A 7 -5.60 -11.25 -15.61
N LEU A 8 -6.04 -10.82 -16.80
CA LEU A 8 -5.82 -9.46 -17.30
C LEU A 8 -6.41 -8.40 -16.36
N PHE A 9 -7.63 -8.62 -15.87
CA PHE A 9 -8.24 -7.70 -14.89
C PHE A 9 -7.38 -7.58 -13.62
N TRP A 10 -6.93 -8.69 -13.05
CA TRP A 10 -6.12 -8.66 -11.83
C TRP A 10 -4.74 -8.06 -12.06
N LEU A 11 -4.09 -8.32 -13.19
CA LEU A 11 -2.83 -7.68 -13.55
C LEU A 11 -2.97 -6.15 -13.62
N MET A 12 -4.01 -5.68 -14.32
CA MET A 12 -4.28 -4.24 -14.43
C MET A 12 -4.67 -3.62 -13.08
N ALA A 13 -5.51 -4.30 -12.30
CA ALA A 13 -5.94 -3.82 -10.99
C ALA A 13 -4.76 -3.74 -10.02
N VAL A 14 -3.91 -4.75 -9.96
CA VAL A 14 -2.70 -4.77 -9.10
C VAL A 14 -1.72 -3.70 -9.53
N ALA A 15 -1.45 -3.55 -10.83
CA ALA A 15 -0.54 -2.53 -11.35
C ALA A 15 -1.04 -1.11 -11.06
N ALA A 16 -2.33 -0.83 -11.31
CA ALA A 16 -2.94 0.46 -11.01
C ALA A 16 -2.94 0.76 -9.51
N TYR A 17 -3.29 -0.23 -8.68
CA TYR A 17 -3.29 -0.09 -7.21
C TYR A 17 -1.89 0.21 -6.69
N TRP A 18 -0.88 -0.51 -7.19
CA TRP A 18 0.51 -0.33 -6.82
C TRP A 18 1.02 1.05 -7.23
N TYR A 19 0.71 1.51 -8.45
CA TYR A 19 1.08 2.84 -8.93
C TYR A 19 0.41 3.94 -8.09
N CYS A 20 -0.88 3.81 -7.77
CA CYS A 20 -1.57 4.74 -6.88
C CYS A 20 -0.97 4.76 -5.47
N ALA A 21 -0.70 3.60 -4.87
CA ALA A 21 -0.09 3.49 -3.55
C ALA A 21 1.31 4.14 -3.54
N ARG A 22 2.13 3.87 -4.56
CA ARG A 22 3.43 4.50 -4.73
C ARG A 22 3.29 6.01 -4.85
N TRP A 23 2.44 6.51 -5.75
CA TRP A 23 2.24 7.95 -5.96
C TRP A 23 1.82 8.67 -4.67
N LEU A 24 0.89 8.09 -3.91
CA LEU A 24 0.47 8.64 -2.62
C LEU A 24 1.63 8.66 -1.61
N LEU A 25 2.44 7.62 -1.54
CA LEU A 25 3.63 7.59 -0.67
C LEU A 25 4.62 8.69 -1.03
N TYR A 26 4.96 8.87 -2.31
CA TYR A 26 5.84 9.97 -2.76
C TYR A 26 5.24 11.35 -2.51
N SER A 27 3.90 11.48 -2.55
CA SER A 27 3.23 12.74 -2.25
C SER A 27 3.29 13.11 -0.75
N LEU A 28 3.31 12.13 0.16
CA LEU A 28 3.50 12.40 1.59
C LEU A 28 4.95 12.53 1.99
N PHE A 29 5.80 11.70 1.40
CA PHE A 29 7.20 11.57 1.72
C PHE A 29 7.99 11.86 0.44
N PRO A 30 8.15 13.14 0.06
CA PRO A 30 8.89 13.49 -1.14
C PRO A 30 10.38 13.25 -0.92
N ILE A 31 11.03 12.67 -1.93
CA ILE A 31 12.48 12.63 -2.02
C ILE A 31 12.94 14.00 -2.54
N PHE A 32 13.81 14.68 -1.80
CA PHE A 32 14.42 15.94 -2.20
C PHE A 32 15.50 15.71 -3.28
N VAL A 33 15.92 16.80 -3.92
CA VAL A 33 16.83 16.79 -5.09
C VAL A 33 18.21 16.20 -4.77
N ASP A 34 18.59 16.20 -3.50
CA ASP A 34 19.83 15.62 -2.97
C ASP A 34 19.70 14.15 -2.54
N GLY A 35 18.53 13.53 -2.72
CA GLY A 35 18.24 12.17 -2.25
C GLY A 35 17.92 12.10 -0.75
N SER A 36 17.82 13.23 -0.06
CA SER A 36 17.35 13.32 1.32
C SER A 36 15.82 13.34 1.38
N GLY A 37 15.26 13.11 2.56
CA GLY A 37 13.81 13.22 2.78
C GLY A 37 13.29 12.22 3.80
N PRO A 38 12.08 12.46 4.35
CA PRO A 38 11.42 11.46 5.17
C PRO A 38 11.15 10.22 4.31
N MET A 39 11.47 9.03 4.81
CA MET A 39 11.28 7.77 4.09
C MET A 39 10.14 6.98 4.76
N PRO A 40 9.31 6.25 3.99
CA PRO A 40 8.32 5.36 4.58
C PRO A 40 9.04 4.27 5.41
N SER A 41 8.67 4.13 6.68
CA SER A 41 9.34 3.28 7.68
C SER A 41 9.16 1.77 7.49
N TYR A 42 8.63 1.32 6.35
CA TYR A 42 8.36 -0.10 6.07
C TYR A 42 9.61 -0.91 5.68
N VAL A 43 10.81 -0.39 5.95
CA VAL A 43 12.08 -1.06 5.63
C VAL A 43 12.51 -1.92 6.81
N TRP A 44 12.67 -3.21 6.55
CA TRP A 44 13.28 -4.14 7.49
C TRP A 44 14.81 -3.93 7.47
N GLY A 45 15.38 -3.36 8.54
CA GLY A 45 16.84 -3.24 8.70
C GLY A 45 17.32 -1.87 9.20
N ASN A 46 18.61 -1.58 8.99
CA ASN A 46 19.15 -0.22 9.19
C ASN A 46 18.66 0.66 8.03
N ALA A 47 17.95 1.75 8.33
CA ALA A 47 17.67 2.78 7.34
C ALA A 47 19.00 3.22 6.68
N PRO A 48 19.11 3.18 5.34
CA PRO A 48 20.32 3.66 4.68
C PRO A 48 20.53 5.13 5.06
N ALA A 49 21.78 5.49 5.37
CA ALA A 49 22.13 6.88 5.59
C ALA A 49 21.69 7.69 4.37
N SER A 50 21.06 8.85 4.60
CA SER A 50 20.67 9.76 3.53
C SER A 50 21.89 10.02 2.63
N PRO A 51 21.82 9.70 1.33
CA PRO A 51 22.97 9.86 0.45
C PRO A 51 23.37 11.33 0.37
N THR A 52 24.66 11.59 0.20
CA THR A 52 25.13 12.94 -0.15
C THR A 52 24.78 13.26 -1.60
N MET A 53 24.62 14.55 -1.94
CA MET A 53 24.27 14.98 -3.31
C MET A 53 25.22 14.44 -4.39
N GLY A 54 26.51 14.28 -4.06
CA GLY A 54 27.49 13.64 -4.96
C GLY A 54 27.24 12.15 -5.17
N GLN A 55 26.85 11.41 -4.13
CA GLN A 55 26.49 9.99 -4.21
C GLN A 55 25.17 9.80 -4.97
N TRP A 56 24.20 10.70 -4.78
CA TRP A 56 22.95 10.68 -5.53
C TRP A 56 23.20 10.85 -7.03
N ASN A 57 24.04 11.79 -7.47
CA ASN A 57 24.25 12.02 -8.90
C ASN A 57 25.04 10.92 -9.63
N THR A 58 25.78 10.07 -8.90
CA THR A 58 26.76 9.15 -9.50
C THR A 58 26.51 7.68 -9.22
N SER A 59 25.75 7.34 -8.17
CA SER A 59 25.65 5.95 -7.68
C SER A 59 24.25 5.37 -7.82
N LEU A 60 24.08 4.43 -8.76
CA LEU A 60 22.85 3.66 -8.91
C LEU A 60 22.44 2.94 -7.60
N SER A 61 23.41 2.51 -6.78
CA SER A 61 23.12 1.86 -5.50
C SER A 61 22.50 2.80 -4.48
N ALA A 62 22.84 4.10 -4.53
CA ALA A 62 22.22 5.12 -3.68
C ALA A 62 20.76 5.36 -4.10
N HIS A 63 20.47 5.39 -5.41
CA HIS A 63 19.09 5.47 -5.94
C HIS A 63 18.25 4.29 -5.46
N ILE A 64 18.76 3.07 -5.64
CA ILE A 64 18.06 1.84 -5.25
C ILE A 64 17.80 1.80 -3.74
N ALA A 65 18.78 2.20 -2.92
CA ALA A 65 18.64 2.20 -1.47
C ALA A 65 17.52 3.13 -0.98
N VAL A 66 17.32 4.28 -1.63
CA VAL A 66 16.25 5.22 -1.30
C VAL A 66 14.90 4.78 -1.89
N GLU A 67 14.87 4.22 -3.11
CA GLU A 67 13.63 3.76 -3.74
C GLU A 67 13.04 2.49 -3.11
N PHE A 68 13.90 1.55 -2.69
CA PHE A 68 13.50 0.26 -2.13
C PHE A 68 12.45 0.36 -1.00
N PRO A 69 12.59 1.26 0.00
CA PRO A 69 11.55 1.54 0.99
C PRO A 69 10.16 1.79 0.40
N TYR A 70 10.07 2.60 -0.66
CA TYR A 70 8.81 2.96 -1.32
C TYR A 70 8.23 1.77 -2.08
N LEU A 71 9.08 1.00 -2.75
CA LEU A 71 8.68 -0.21 -3.47
C LEU A 71 8.16 -1.29 -2.51
N ALA A 72 8.85 -1.49 -1.38
CA ALA A 72 8.44 -2.41 -0.32
C ALA A 72 7.12 -1.98 0.34
N ALA A 73 6.98 -0.70 0.68
CA ALA A 73 5.74 -0.16 1.24
C ALA A 73 4.55 -0.29 0.27
N ALA A 74 4.73 0.13 -0.99
CA ALA A 74 3.70 0.06 -2.02
C ALA A 74 3.28 -1.39 -2.29
N SER A 75 4.23 -2.33 -2.32
CA SER A 75 3.92 -3.75 -2.50
C SER A 75 3.16 -4.33 -1.31
N ALA A 76 3.56 -4.04 -0.06
CA ALA A 76 2.83 -4.47 1.14
C ALA A 76 1.39 -3.94 1.16
N ILE A 77 1.23 -2.64 0.87
CA ILE A 77 -0.09 -1.99 0.75
C ILE A 77 -0.95 -2.67 -0.34
N THR A 78 -0.35 -2.98 -1.49
CA THR A 78 -1.06 -3.65 -2.61
C THR A 78 -1.45 -5.07 -2.26
N LEU A 79 -0.59 -5.82 -1.56
CA LEU A 79 -0.89 -7.17 -1.08
C LEU A 79 -2.05 -7.16 -0.09
N LEU A 80 -2.12 -6.18 0.81
CA LEU A 80 -3.23 -6.03 1.76
C LEU A 80 -4.53 -5.63 1.05
N GLY A 81 -4.46 -4.64 0.15
CA GLY A 81 -5.61 -4.10 -0.57
C GLY A 81 -6.21 -5.05 -1.60
N CYS A 82 -5.37 -5.66 -2.44
CA CYS A 82 -5.81 -6.54 -3.53
C CYS A 82 -5.80 -8.02 -3.14
N GLY A 83 -4.86 -8.47 -2.32
CA GLY A 83 -4.71 -9.86 -1.92
C GLY A 83 -5.57 -10.21 -0.70
N LEU A 84 -5.15 -9.72 0.47
CA LEU A 84 -5.75 -10.06 1.77
C LEU A 84 -7.23 -9.68 1.82
N THR A 85 -7.57 -8.47 1.39
CA THR A 85 -8.96 -8.00 1.40
C THR A 85 -9.86 -8.85 0.49
N THR A 86 -9.38 -9.22 -0.71
CA THR A 86 -10.14 -10.09 -1.61
C THR A 86 -10.32 -11.49 -1.03
N TRP A 87 -9.30 -12.01 -0.36
CA TRP A 87 -9.37 -13.29 0.34
C TRP A 87 -10.38 -13.25 1.50
N LEU A 88 -10.34 -12.21 2.34
CA LEU A 88 -11.30 -12.00 3.43
C LEU A 88 -12.74 -11.87 2.93
N VAL A 89 -12.97 -11.09 1.86
CA VAL A 89 -14.30 -10.94 1.24
C VAL A 89 -14.81 -12.27 0.68
N ARG A 90 -13.94 -13.15 0.17
CA ARG A 90 -14.33 -14.49 -0.29
C ARG A 90 -14.76 -15.39 0.86
N ILE A 91 -14.09 -15.31 2.02
CA ILE A 91 -14.43 -16.12 3.20
C ILE A 91 -15.74 -15.63 3.81
N TRP A 92 -15.88 -14.31 4.03
CA TRP A 92 -17.02 -13.74 4.75
C TRP A 92 -18.28 -13.59 3.89
N LYS A 93 -18.16 -13.69 2.56
CA LYS A 93 -19.26 -13.59 1.58
C LYS A 93 -20.27 -12.46 1.91
N PRO A 94 -19.83 -11.20 2.06
CA PRO A 94 -20.70 -10.12 2.47
C PRO A 94 -21.80 -9.84 1.43
N PRO A 95 -22.99 -9.38 1.88
CA PRO A 95 -24.08 -9.01 0.98
C PRO A 95 -23.66 -7.83 0.10
N ARG A 96 -24.23 -7.75 -1.10
CA ARG A 96 -23.83 -6.81 -2.16
C ARG A 96 -23.82 -5.35 -1.70
N THR A 97 -24.81 -4.96 -0.89
CA THR A 97 -24.94 -3.62 -0.32
C THR A 97 -23.81 -3.26 0.66
N ARG A 98 -23.13 -4.25 1.24
CA ARG A 98 -22.06 -4.06 2.22
C ARG A 98 -20.67 -4.32 1.64
N LEU A 99 -20.54 -4.85 0.42
CA LEU A 99 -19.27 -5.31 -0.12
C LEU A 99 -18.20 -4.21 -0.19
N PHE A 100 -18.58 -3.03 -0.67
CA PHE A 100 -17.70 -1.86 -0.69
C PHE A 100 -17.20 -1.53 0.70
N ARG A 101 -18.13 -1.37 1.66
CA ARG A 101 -17.82 -1.04 3.04
C ARG A 101 -16.94 -2.11 3.68
N THR A 102 -17.26 -3.39 3.54
CA THR A 102 -16.47 -4.47 4.13
C THR A 102 -15.08 -4.55 3.55
N ALA A 103 -14.92 -4.35 2.23
CA ALA A 103 -13.61 -4.36 1.59
C ALA A 103 -12.78 -3.16 2.07
N SER A 104 -13.33 -1.95 2.00
CA SER A 104 -12.62 -0.74 2.47
C SER A 104 -12.28 -0.79 3.95
N THR A 105 -13.21 -1.21 4.81
CA THR A 105 -12.94 -1.35 6.26
C THR A 105 -11.89 -2.43 6.52
N ALA A 106 -11.95 -3.58 5.85
CA ALA A 106 -10.95 -4.63 6.02
C ALA A 106 -9.56 -4.18 5.58
N THR A 107 -9.45 -3.45 4.46
CA THR A 107 -8.17 -2.87 4.01
C THR A 107 -7.67 -1.83 5.02
N LEU A 108 -8.53 -0.92 5.48
CA LEU A 108 -8.16 0.10 6.45
C LEU A 108 -7.64 -0.51 7.76
N VAL A 109 -8.35 -1.49 8.31
CA VAL A 109 -7.94 -2.22 9.51
C VAL A 109 -6.62 -2.95 9.29
N SER A 110 -6.44 -3.59 8.12
CA SER A 110 -5.19 -4.29 7.79
C SER A 110 -4.00 -3.33 7.71
N LEU A 111 -4.19 -2.13 7.13
CA LEU A 111 -3.16 -1.10 7.07
C LEU A 111 -2.81 -0.56 8.47
N LEU A 112 -3.82 -0.37 9.34
CA LEU A 112 -3.61 0.05 10.73
C LEU A 112 -2.84 -1.01 11.53
N LEU A 113 -3.18 -2.29 11.35
CA LEU A 113 -2.45 -3.40 11.98
C LEU A 113 -1.02 -3.50 11.47
N LEU A 114 -0.80 -3.33 10.16
CA LEU A 114 0.54 -3.32 9.58
C LEU A 114 1.38 -2.17 10.18
N GLN A 115 0.79 -0.99 10.33
CA GLN A 115 1.44 0.14 10.97
C GLN A 115 1.75 -0.14 12.45
N ALA A 116 0.78 -0.64 13.22
CA ALA A 116 0.99 -0.98 14.63
C ALA A 116 2.08 -2.06 14.80
N ALA A 117 2.11 -3.05 13.91
CA ALA A 117 3.19 -4.04 13.87
C ALA A 117 4.54 -3.38 13.59
N SER A 118 4.60 -2.48 12.60
CA SER A 118 5.79 -1.68 12.24
C SER A 118 6.30 -0.85 13.43
N ASP A 119 5.42 -0.14 14.13
CA ASP A 119 5.81 0.66 15.28
C ASP A 119 6.27 -0.22 16.46
N THR A 120 5.59 -1.36 16.69
CA THR A 120 5.96 -2.30 17.76
C THR A 120 7.34 -2.89 17.56
N GLY A 121 7.69 -3.33 16.35
CA GLY A 121 9.04 -3.86 16.12
C GLY A 121 10.12 -2.78 16.14
N THR A 122 9.75 -1.50 15.93
CA THR A 122 10.68 -0.39 16.15
C THR A 122 10.95 -0.20 17.64
N ALA A 123 9.89 -0.23 18.46
CA ALA A 123 9.98 -0.12 19.92
C ALA A 123 10.74 -1.31 20.55
N LEU A 124 10.60 -2.50 19.99
CA LEU A 124 11.32 -3.71 20.41
C LEU A 124 12.73 -3.81 19.81
N HIS A 125 13.19 -2.78 19.08
CA HIS A 125 14.50 -2.75 18.41
C HIS A 125 14.75 -3.91 17.42
N PHE A 126 13.69 -4.58 16.93
CA PHE A 126 13.82 -5.55 15.83
C PHE A 126 14.23 -4.85 14.52
N TRP A 127 13.84 -3.59 14.34
CA TRP A 127 14.28 -2.75 13.24
C TRP A 127 14.46 -1.29 13.66
N ARG A 128 15.26 -0.54 12.88
CA ARG A 128 15.54 0.88 13.12
C ARG A 128 14.81 1.73 12.09
N GLY A 129 13.75 2.41 12.52
CA GLY A 129 12.98 3.34 11.69
C GLY A 129 12.30 4.40 12.55
N PRO A 130 11.77 5.47 11.94
CA PRO A 130 10.98 6.45 12.67
C PRO A 130 9.62 5.83 13.05
N THR A 131 9.26 5.90 14.33
CA THR A 131 7.90 5.57 14.78
C THR A 131 6.93 6.67 14.35
N MET A 132 5.76 6.29 13.84
CA MET A 132 4.75 7.29 13.47
C MET A 132 4.09 7.99 14.69
N TYR A 133 4.30 7.46 15.90
CA TYR A 133 3.81 8.04 17.16
C TYR A 133 4.47 9.36 17.59
N GLY A 134 5.40 9.92 16.80
CA GLY A 134 6.07 11.17 17.13
C GLY A 134 5.12 12.38 17.25
N SER A 135 4.00 12.39 16.52
CA SER A 135 2.96 13.41 16.68
C SER A 135 1.58 12.97 16.16
N LEU A 136 0.50 13.41 16.82
CA LEU A 136 -0.88 13.22 16.35
C LEU A 136 -1.09 13.77 14.93
N HIS A 137 -0.42 14.88 14.60
CA HIS A 137 -0.51 15.49 13.28
C HIS A 137 0.02 14.56 12.19
N SER A 138 1.19 13.94 12.40
CA SER A 138 1.79 12.98 11.46
C SER A 138 0.90 11.74 11.25
N ILE A 139 0.31 11.21 12.33
CA ILE A 139 -0.62 10.06 12.26
C ILE A 139 -1.84 10.43 11.43
N MET A 140 -2.50 11.55 11.75
CA MET A 140 -3.71 11.98 11.03
C MET A 140 -3.41 12.23 9.55
N TYR A 141 -2.29 12.88 9.25
CA TYR A 141 -1.87 13.18 7.88
C TYR A 141 -1.67 11.92 7.05
N PHE A 142 -1.03 10.89 7.64
CA PHE A 142 -0.86 9.59 6.99
C PHE A 142 -2.20 8.89 6.76
N VAL A 143 -3.05 8.79 7.78
CA VAL A 143 -4.37 8.15 7.67
C VAL A 143 -5.21 8.81 6.57
N PHE A 144 -5.30 10.14 6.55
CA PHE A 144 -6.14 10.87 5.59
C PHE A 144 -5.60 10.85 4.16
N LYS A 145 -4.28 10.94 3.97
CA LYS A 145 -3.70 11.04 2.62
C LYS A 145 -3.31 9.71 1.99
N THR A 146 -2.99 8.67 2.77
CA THR A 146 -2.67 7.34 2.20
C THR A 146 -3.73 6.30 2.50
N MET A 147 -4.00 6.03 3.78
CA MET A 147 -4.75 4.84 4.18
C MET A 147 -6.20 4.90 3.73
N ILE A 148 -6.85 6.06 3.86
CA ILE A 148 -8.23 6.26 3.43
C ILE A 148 -8.36 6.13 1.89
N PRO A 149 -7.62 6.89 1.06
CA PRO A 149 -7.73 6.75 -0.40
C PRO A 149 -7.48 5.31 -0.90
N VAL A 150 -6.46 4.66 -0.35
CA VAL A 150 -6.07 3.30 -0.75
C VAL A 150 -7.10 2.25 -0.31
N SER A 151 -7.70 2.41 0.88
CA SER A 151 -8.78 1.53 1.34
C SER A 151 -10.07 1.73 0.55
N LEU A 152 -10.40 2.96 0.15
CA LEU A 152 -11.52 3.21 -0.76
C LEU A 152 -11.28 2.57 -2.14
N LEU A 153 -10.06 2.66 -2.66
CA LEU A 153 -9.67 2.02 -3.91
C LEU A 153 -9.87 0.50 -3.86
N ALA A 154 -9.55 -0.15 -2.72
CA ALA A 154 -9.79 -1.58 -2.54
C ALA A 154 -11.29 -1.91 -2.58
N GLY A 155 -12.14 -1.06 -2.01
CA GLY A 155 -13.59 -1.16 -2.14
C GLY A 155 -14.08 -1.08 -3.58
N VAL A 156 -13.52 -0.16 -4.38
CA VAL A 156 -13.82 -0.03 -5.81
C VAL A 156 -13.39 -1.27 -6.59
N VAL A 157 -12.17 -1.79 -6.35
CA VAL A 157 -11.66 -3.01 -6.98
C VAL A 157 -12.57 -4.21 -6.67
N ALA A 158 -13.03 -4.34 -5.41
CA ALA A 158 -13.92 -5.42 -5.01
C ALA A 158 -15.29 -5.33 -5.70
N LEU A 159 -15.85 -4.12 -5.88
CA LEU A 159 -17.08 -3.90 -6.65
C LEU A 159 -16.91 -4.23 -8.13
N LEU A 160 -15.82 -3.77 -8.75
CA LEU A 160 -15.51 -4.01 -10.16
C LEU A 160 -15.33 -5.51 -10.43
N HIS A 161 -14.62 -6.21 -9.56
CA HIS A 161 -14.43 -7.66 -9.67
C HIS A 161 -15.78 -8.40 -9.67
N ARG A 162 -16.70 -8.02 -8.78
CA ARG A 162 -18.01 -8.67 -8.69
C ARG A 162 -18.93 -8.30 -9.87
N ARG A 163 -18.89 -7.06 -10.37
CA ARG A 163 -19.60 -6.65 -11.59
C ARG A 163 -19.16 -7.47 -12.80
N LEU A 164 -17.85 -7.67 -12.96
CA LEU A 164 -17.30 -8.46 -14.06
C LEU A 164 -17.70 -9.93 -14.01
N ASN A 165 -17.83 -10.50 -12.80
CA ASN A 165 -18.32 -11.86 -12.63
C ASN A 165 -19.83 -11.97 -12.95
N HIS A 166 -20.67 -11.04 -12.50
CA HIS A 166 -22.11 -11.06 -12.80
C HIS A 166 -22.42 -10.94 -14.31
N VAL A 167 -21.76 -10.01 -15.01
CA VAL A 167 -21.93 -9.83 -16.46
C VAL A 167 -21.51 -11.09 -17.26
N ALA A 168 -20.70 -11.96 -16.66
CA ALA A 168 -20.31 -13.20 -17.30
C ALA A 168 -21.31 -14.35 -17.09
N ASP A 169 -22.16 -14.28 -16.05
CA ASP A 169 -23.23 -15.25 -15.80
C ASP A 169 -24.47 -14.92 -16.64
N ASP A 170 -24.79 -13.63 -16.86
CA ASP A 170 -25.94 -13.20 -17.68
C ASP A 170 -25.78 -13.45 -19.20
N ARG A 171 -24.61 -13.95 -19.64
CA ARG A 171 -24.28 -14.23 -21.06
C ARG A 171 -24.21 -15.73 -21.38
N VAL A 172 -24.59 -16.58 -20.44
CA VAL A 172 -24.76 -18.03 -20.62
C VAL A 172 -26.25 -18.33 -20.58
#